data_AF-A0A8T0J0X0-F1
#
_entry.id   AF-A0A8T0J0X0-F1
#
_cell.length_a   1.000
_cell.length_b   1.000
_cell.length_c   1.000
_cell.angle_alpha   90.00
_cell.angle_beta   90.00
_cell.angle_gamma   90.00
#
_symmetry.space_group_name_H-M   'P 1'
#
loop_
_entity.id
_entity.type
_entity.pdbx_description
1 polymer ?
#
loop_
_entity_poly.entity_id
_entity_poly.type
_entity_poly.pdbx_seq_one_letter_code
_entity_poly.pdbx_strand_id
1 'polypeptide(L)'
;MCSLKFAVLQVGSVIALVKVTYDLACQIRLRGVDGACRDIVSTDWWNEKALRRLTQNREAARKRRLRKKARRLLKQLLYIGVVVGTVVGALAIAIPWLCPGVFTADAGIISQMRATTLPFLVSMISCPPSLSLEGTLLAGRDFGFLSFSMTVCFIGGTALLLACKVLNWGLAGSWWTLAAFQWARFLLAALRLYSPSSCLADKDSDTTLRAKTA
;
A
#
# COMPACT_ATOMS: atom_id res chain seq x y z
N MET A 1 23.87 -2.83 31.87
CA MET A 1 23.95 -4.20 31.32
C MET A 1 22.65 -4.71 30.67
N CYS A 2 21.45 -4.18 30.96
CA CYS A 2 20.21 -4.58 30.26
C CYS A 2 20.10 -4.11 28.80
N SER A 3 20.74 -2.99 28.44
CA SER A 3 20.63 -2.40 27.09
C SER A 3 21.30 -3.24 25.97
N LEU A 4 22.38 -3.98 26.30
CA LEU A 4 23.13 -4.76 25.29
C LEU A 4 22.40 -6.06 24.89
N LYS A 5 21.68 -6.71 25.82
CA LYS A 5 20.92 -7.93 25.51
C LYS A 5 19.69 -7.64 24.64
N PHE A 6 19.05 -6.47 24.80
CA PHE A 6 17.91 -6.07 23.98
C PHE A 6 18.33 -5.63 22.57
N ALA A 7 19.46 -4.93 22.44
CA ALA A 7 20.04 -4.56 21.15
C ALA A 7 20.45 -5.79 20.33
N VAL A 8 21.07 -6.81 20.93
CA VAL A 8 21.48 -8.04 20.24
C VAL A 8 20.27 -8.89 19.82
N LEU A 9 19.21 -8.95 20.63
CA LEU A 9 17.96 -9.65 20.25
C LEU A 9 17.22 -8.93 19.11
N GLN A 10 17.21 -7.59 19.10
CA GLN A 10 16.57 -6.81 18.03
C GLN A 10 17.34 -6.83 16.72
N VAL A 11 18.68 -6.77 16.75
CA VAL A 11 19.52 -6.88 15.55
C VAL A 11 19.34 -8.26 14.89
N GLY A 12 19.19 -9.33 15.69
CA GLY A 12 18.85 -10.66 15.19
C GLY A 12 17.51 -10.71 14.44
N SER A 13 16.47 -10.05 14.97
CA SER A 13 15.14 -9.96 14.32
C SER A 13 15.15 -9.11 13.06
N VAL A 14 15.91 -8.01 13.03
CA VAL A 14 16.07 -7.15 11.85
C VAL A 14 16.84 -7.90 10.75
N ILE A 15 17.90 -8.63 11.08
CA ILE A 15 18.65 -9.45 10.10
C ILE A 15 17.79 -10.61 9.58
N ALA A 16 16.97 -11.23 10.42
CA ALA A 16 16.02 -12.27 9.99
C ALA A 16 14.92 -11.71 9.07
N LEU A 17 14.39 -10.52 9.34
CA LEU A 17 13.41 -9.83 8.49
C LEU A 17 14.00 -9.35 7.16
N VAL A 18 15.26 -8.90 7.18
CA VAL A 18 16.03 -8.59 5.97
C VAL A 18 16.21 -9.86 5.14
N LYS A 19 16.57 -10.99 5.77
CA LYS A 19 16.74 -12.26 5.05
C LYS A 19 15.42 -12.79 4.45
N VAL A 20 14.29 -12.65 5.16
CA VAL A 20 12.95 -13.00 4.63
C VAL A 20 12.53 -12.09 3.48
N THR A 21 12.87 -10.80 3.52
CA THR A 21 12.53 -9.86 2.42
C THR A 21 13.40 -10.06 1.18
N TYR A 22 14.69 -10.38 1.33
CA TYR A 22 15.55 -10.77 0.21
C TYR A 22 15.17 -12.12 -0.40
N ASP A 23 14.77 -13.11 0.41
CA ASP A 23 14.36 -14.44 -0.07
C ASP A 23 13.00 -14.38 -0.81
N LEU A 24 12.08 -13.53 -0.36
CA LEU A 24 10.83 -13.24 -1.10
C LEU A 24 11.07 -12.46 -2.40
N ALA A 25 12.00 -11.49 -2.41
CA ALA A 25 12.37 -10.75 -3.62
C ALA A 25 13.02 -11.68 -4.66
N CYS A 26 13.79 -12.68 -4.21
CA CYS A 26 14.38 -13.70 -5.07
C CYS A 26 13.30 -14.64 -5.66
N GLN A 27 12.32 -15.06 -4.87
CA GLN A 27 11.17 -15.87 -5.33
C GLN A 27 10.30 -15.16 -6.39
N ILE A 28 10.17 -13.83 -6.34
CA ILE A 28 9.37 -13.06 -7.30
C ILE A 28 10.10 -12.84 -8.63
N ARG A 29 11.45 -12.76 -8.63
CA ARG A 29 12.25 -12.53 -9.85
C ARG A 29 12.31 -13.76 -10.78
N LEU A 30 12.18 -14.98 -10.27
CA LEU A 30 12.44 -16.21 -11.03
C LEU A 30 11.21 -16.86 -11.71
N ARG A 31 9.98 -16.34 -11.55
CA ARG A 31 8.76 -16.89 -12.19
C ARG A 31 8.24 -16.08 -13.39
N GLY A 32 9.11 -15.34 -14.08
CA GLY A 32 8.71 -14.29 -15.01
C GLY A 32 9.05 -14.48 -16.49
N VAL A 33 9.95 -15.39 -16.86
CA VAL A 33 10.46 -15.45 -18.23
C VAL A 33 10.57 -16.91 -18.65
N ASP A 34 9.47 -17.48 -19.15
CA ASP A 34 9.52 -18.70 -19.94
C ASP A 34 8.40 -18.72 -20.98
N GLY A 35 8.84 -18.79 -22.24
CA GLY A 35 8.22 -19.57 -23.30
C GLY A 35 6.91 -19.05 -23.91
N ALA A 36 7.01 -18.43 -25.09
CA ALA A 36 6.18 -18.75 -26.25
C ALA A 36 6.64 -17.94 -27.49
N CYS A 37 7.71 -18.42 -28.12
CA CYS A 37 8.05 -18.09 -29.50
C CYS A 37 8.23 -19.44 -30.24
N ARG A 38 7.87 -19.48 -31.53
CA ARG A 38 7.50 -20.63 -32.39
C ARG A 38 6.01 -21.00 -32.36
N ASP A 39 5.33 -21.24 -33.47
CA ASP A 39 5.68 -21.24 -34.89
C ASP A 39 4.38 -21.30 -35.72
N ILE A 40 4.53 -21.04 -37.03
CA ILE A 40 3.70 -21.46 -38.18
C ILE A 40 2.75 -20.41 -38.81
N VAL A 41 3.13 -20.13 -40.06
CA VAL A 41 2.51 -19.36 -41.13
C VAL A 41 1.63 -20.25 -42.02
N SER A 42 0.59 -19.66 -42.62
CA SER A 42 -0.24 -20.10 -43.77
C SER A 42 -1.24 -21.25 -43.51
N THR A 43 -2.49 -21.27 -43.97
CA THR A 43 -3.25 -20.59 -45.06
C THR A 43 -4.74 -20.36 -44.64
N ASP A 44 -5.49 -19.68 -45.51
CA ASP A 44 -6.96 -19.46 -45.57
C ASP A 44 -7.54 -18.15 -45.00
N TRP A 45 -8.24 -17.41 -45.87
CA TRP A 45 -8.99 -16.19 -45.53
C TRP A 45 -10.15 -16.44 -44.54
N TRP A 46 -10.66 -17.68 -44.47
CA TRP A 46 -11.58 -18.13 -43.41
C TRP A 46 -10.87 -18.32 -42.05
N ASN A 47 -9.56 -18.55 -42.08
CA ASN A 47 -8.70 -18.75 -40.92
C ASN A 47 -8.28 -17.41 -40.30
N GLU A 48 -8.19 -16.33 -41.07
CA GLU A 48 -7.73 -15.04 -40.55
C GLU A 48 -8.72 -14.42 -39.53
N LYS A 49 -10.04 -14.53 -39.79
CA LYS A 49 -11.07 -14.10 -38.82
C LYS A 49 -11.07 -15.02 -37.58
N ALA A 50 -10.86 -16.31 -37.76
CA ALA A 50 -10.75 -17.27 -36.66
C ALA A 50 -9.49 -17.03 -35.81
N LEU A 51 -8.34 -16.78 -36.44
CA LEU A 51 -7.09 -16.41 -35.79
C LEU A 51 -7.24 -15.11 -34.99
N ARG A 52 -7.84 -14.06 -35.58
CA ARG A 52 -8.10 -12.80 -34.87
C ARG A 52 -8.97 -13.02 -33.63
N ARG A 53 -9.99 -13.88 -33.71
CA ARG A 53 -10.81 -14.25 -32.54
C ARG A 53 -10.02 -15.03 -31.50
N LEU A 54 -9.17 -15.96 -31.91
CA LEU A 54 -8.32 -16.75 -31.01
C LEU A 54 -7.25 -15.90 -30.33
N THR A 55 -6.58 -14.99 -31.05
CA THR A 55 -5.60 -14.06 -30.46
C THR A 55 -6.28 -13.09 -29.51
N GLN A 56 -7.43 -12.53 -29.88
CA GLN A 56 -8.23 -11.69 -28.98
C GLN A 56 -8.70 -12.44 -27.73
N ASN A 57 -9.15 -13.69 -27.86
CA ASN A 57 -9.53 -14.53 -26.71
C ASN A 57 -8.33 -14.89 -25.83
N ARG A 58 -7.16 -15.17 -26.42
CA ARG A 58 -5.91 -15.42 -25.68
C ARG A 58 -5.43 -14.18 -24.95
N GLU A 59 -5.51 -13.01 -25.57
CA GLU A 59 -5.18 -11.74 -24.94
C GLU A 59 -6.14 -11.39 -23.81
N ALA A 60 -7.44 -11.58 -24.00
CA ALA A 60 -8.44 -11.38 -22.95
C ALA A 60 -8.18 -12.34 -21.77
N ALA A 61 -7.92 -13.62 -22.05
CA ALA A 61 -7.55 -14.60 -21.03
C ALA A 61 -6.23 -14.23 -20.31
N ARG A 62 -5.21 -13.75 -21.04
CA ARG A 62 -3.93 -13.28 -20.49
C ARG A 62 -4.14 -12.06 -19.59
N LYS A 63 -4.88 -11.05 -20.05
CA LYS A 63 -5.24 -9.85 -19.27
C LYS A 63 -5.98 -10.23 -17.99
N ARG A 64 -6.97 -11.13 -18.05
CA ARG A 64 -7.68 -11.63 -16.86
C ARG A 64 -6.74 -12.32 -15.86
N ARG A 65 -5.81 -13.16 -16.33
CA ARG A 65 -4.80 -13.81 -15.47
C ARG A 65 -3.86 -12.79 -14.82
N LEU A 66 -3.39 -11.80 -15.58
CA LEU A 66 -2.51 -10.74 -15.10
C LEU A 66 -3.21 -9.87 -14.03
N ARG A 67 -4.47 -9.48 -14.24
CA ARG A 67 -5.26 -8.75 -13.23
C ARG A 67 -5.41 -9.54 -11.93
N LYS A 68 -5.73 -10.84 -12.01
CA LYS A 68 -5.79 -11.73 -10.84
C LYS A 68 -4.45 -11.83 -10.12
N LYS A 69 -3.34 -11.90 -10.86
CA LYS A 69 -1.97 -11.93 -10.29
C LYS A 69 -1.64 -10.59 -9.60
N ALA A 70 -1.92 -9.46 -10.24
CA ALA A 70 -1.72 -8.12 -9.67
C ALA A 70 -2.49 -7.93 -8.36
N ARG A 71 -3.75 -8.37 -8.28
CA ARG A 71 -4.54 -8.30 -7.04
C ARG A 71 -3.94 -9.13 -5.90
N ARG A 72 -3.37 -10.30 -6.20
CA ARG A 72 -2.68 -11.12 -5.20
C ARG A 72 -1.40 -10.45 -4.71
N LEU A 73 -0.59 -9.91 -5.63
CA LEU A 73 0.63 -9.19 -5.29
C LEU A 73 0.35 -7.96 -4.43
N LEU A 74 -0.67 -7.18 -4.78
CA LEU A 74 -1.12 -6.04 -4.00
C LEU A 74 -1.54 -6.44 -2.57
N LYS A 75 -2.32 -7.52 -2.42
CA LYS A 75 -2.70 -8.03 -1.08
C LYS A 75 -1.47 -8.43 -0.26
N GLN A 76 -0.47 -9.06 -0.89
CA GLN A 76 0.79 -9.40 -0.22
C GLN A 76 1.58 -8.15 0.16
N LEU A 77 1.64 -7.15 -0.71
CA LEU A 77 2.33 -5.88 -0.48
C LEU A 77 1.70 -5.10 0.69
N LEU A 78 0.37 -5.11 0.79
CA LEU A 78 -0.35 -4.53 1.93
C LEU A 78 -0.04 -5.28 3.23
N TYR A 79 -0.03 -6.61 3.19
CA TYR A 79 0.28 -7.43 4.36
C TYR A 79 1.70 -7.18 4.88
N ILE A 80 2.71 -7.23 4.01
CA ILE A 80 4.09 -6.93 4.43
C ILE A 80 4.24 -5.48 4.90
N GLY A 81 3.51 -4.55 4.29
CA GLY A 81 3.51 -3.15 4.72
C GLY A 81 3.03 -3.00 6.16
N VAL A 82 1.90 -3.61 6.50
CA VAL A 82 1.38 -3.60 7.88
C VAL A 82 2.37 -4.23 8.85
N VAL A 83 2.95 -5.39 8.53
CA VAL A 83 3.92 -6.06 9.40
C VAL A 83 5.14 -5.18 9.65
N VAL A 84 5.73 -4.59 8.61
CA VAL A 84 6.88 -3.68 8.74
C VAL A 84 6.50 -2.44 9.54
N GLY A 85 5.33 -1.83 9.26
CA GLY A 85 4.83 -0.66 9.99
C GLY A 85 4.63 -0.94 11.48
N THR A 86 4.08 -2.10 11.83
CA THR A 86 3.92 -2.52 13.24
C THR A 86 5.26 -2.74 13.92
N VAL A 87 6.22 -3.41 13.25
CA VAL A 87 7.56 -3.61 13.82
C VAL A 87 8.24 -2.27 14.09
N VAL A 88 8.31 -1.39 13.09
CA VAL A 88 8.95 -0.08 13.25
C VAL A 88 8.22 0.79 14.28
N GLY A 89 6.88 0.76 14.27
CA GLY A 89 6.06 1.44 15.27
C GLY A 89 6.37 0.97 16.69
N ALA A 90 6.47 -0.35 16.91
CA ALA A 90 6.84 -0.91 18.22
C ALA A 90 8.23 -0.46 18.67
N LEU A 91 9.20 -0.37 17.75
CA LEU A 91 10.54 0.14 18.08
C LEU A 91 10.48 1.61 18.52
N ALA A 92 9.68 2.42 17.84
CA ALA A 92 9.51 3.82 18.18
C ALA A 92 8.81 4.04 19.53
N ILE A 93 7.89 3.15 19.94
CA ILE A 93 7.30 3.16 21.28
C ILE A 93 8.33 2.78 22.35
N ALA A 94 9.18 1.80 22.04
CA ALA A 94 10.14 1.26 22.99
C ALA A 94 11.18 2.32 23.41
N ILE A 95 11.60 3.20 22.49
CA ILE A 95 12.65 4.19 22.73
C ILE A 95 12.29 5.19 23.87
N PRO A 96 11.15 5.91 23.85
CA PRO A 96 10.75 6.83 24.93
C PRO A 96 10.50 6.16 26.29
N TRP A 97 10.19 4.86 26.30
CA TRP A 97 9.95 4.10 27.53
C TRP A 97 11.24 3.57 28.15
N LEU A 98 12.17 3.06 27.33
CA LEU A 98 13.42 2.45 27.81
C LEU A 98 14.51 3.47 28.10
N CYS A 99 14.55 4.60 27.38
CA CYS A 99 15.61 5.59 27.48
C CYS A 99 15.08 7.04 27.35
N PRO A 100 14.23 7.52 28.28
CA PRO A 100 13.65 8.86 28.19
C PRO A 100 14.71 9.99 28.24
N GLY A 101 15.86 9.74 28.87
CA GLY A 101 16.95 10.71 29.00
C GLY A 101 17.86 10.90 27.78
N VAL A 102 17.62 10.19 26.67
CA VAL A 102 18.44 10.34 25.45
C VAL A 102 18.19 11.67 24.75
N PHE A 103 16.97 12.21 24.85
CA PHE A 103 16.58 13.45 24.18
C PHE A 103 16.52 14.66 25.11
N THR A 104 16.11 14.49 26.37
CA THR A 104 15.92 15.59 27.33
C THR A 104 15.72 15.07 28.75
N ALA A 105 16.14 15.85 29.75
CA ALA A 105 16.01 15.52 31.18
C ALA A 105 14.74 16.11 31.85
N ASP A 106 13.97 16.93 31.13
CA ASP A 106 12.73 17.56 31.63
C ASP A 106 11.56 16.57 31.62
N ALA A 107 10.96 16.35 32.79
CA ALA A 107 9.81 15.46 32.99
C ALA A 107 8.55 15.91 32.22
N GLY A 108 8.37 17.22 31.99
CA GLY A 108 7.23 17.76 31.25
C GLY A 108 7.22 17.28 29.79
N ILE A 109 8.36 17.33 29.12
CA ILE A 109 8.51 16.93 27.71
C ILE A 109 8.38 15.41 27.56
N ILE A 110 8.91 14.64 28.52
CA ILE A 110 8.81 13.17 28.52
C ILE A 110 7.34 12.73 28.58
N SER A 111 6.52 13.39 29.40
CA SER A 111 5.08 13.08 29.50
C SER A 111 4.34 13.35 28.18
N GLN A 112 4.68 14.44 27.49
CA GLN A 112 4.09 14.80 26.20
C GLN A 112 4.52 13.84 25.08
N MET A 113 5.79 13.42 25.03
CA MET A 113 6.25 12.41 24.07
C MET A 113 5.48 11.09 24.22
N ARG A 114 5.25 10.64 25.47
CA ARG A 114 4.48 9.42 25.75
C ARG A 114 3.02 9.55 25.32
N ALA A 115 2.37 10.68 25.56
CA ALA A 115 1.00 10.93 25.10
C ALA A 115 0.87 10.87 23.56
N THR A 116 1.95 11.24 22.87
CA THR A 116 2.02 11.29 21.40
C THR A 116 2.37 9.93 20.76
N THR A 117 2.73 8.95 21.58
CA THR A 117 3.22 7.66 21.11
C THR A 117 2.11 6.83 20.43
N LEU A 118 0.86 6.94 20.90
CA LEU A 118 -0.29 6.27 20.30
C LEU A 118 -0.60 6.76 18.87
N PRO A 119 -0.81 8.08 18.62
CA PRO A 119 -1.07 8.56 17.26
C PRO A 119 0.11 8.30 16.31
N PHE A 120 1.34 8.29 16.84
CA PHE A 120 2.51 7.88 16.07
C PHE A 120 2.42 6.43 15.58
N LEU A 121 2.08 5.48 16.46
CA LEU A 121 1.92 4.07 16.08
C LEU A 121 0.80 3.88 15.04
N VAL A 122 -0.33 4.56 15.23
CA VAL A 122 -1.46 4.51 14.29
C VAL A 122 -1.05 5.02 12.90
N SER A 123 -0.24 6.07 12.83
CA SER A 123 0.29 6.63 11.58
C SER A 123 1.31 5.69 10.92
N MET A 124 2.18 5.08 11.71
CA MET A 124 3.24 4.20 11.22
C MET A 124 2.72 2.88 10.65
N ILE A 125 1.59 2.36 11.16
CA ILE A 125 0.96 1.16 10.61
C ILE A 125 0.41 1.40 9.20
N SER A 126 -0.19 2.56 8.96
CA SER A 126 -0.83 2.87 7.67
C SER A 126 0.13 3.47 6.63
N CYS A 127 1.27 4.02 7.04
CA CYS A 127 2.25 4.63 6.15
C CYS A 127 2.81 3.67 5.05
N PRO A 128 3.46 2.54 5.37
CA PRO A 128 3.99 1.60 4.38
C PRO A 128 2.96 1.03 3.38
N PRO A 129 1.73 0.62 3.79
CA PRO A 129 0.73 0.17 2.82
C PRO A 129 0.19 1.34 1.98
N SER A 130 0.11 2.57 2.52
CA SER A 130 -0.31 3.76 1.75
C SER A 130 0.68 4.11 0.65
N LEU A 131 1.98 4.13 0.96
CA LEU A 131 3.06 4.37 -0.02
C LEU A 131 3.02 3.34 -1.16
N SER A 132 2.77 2.08 -0.81
CA SER A 132 2.63 0.98 -1.77
C SER A 132 1.41 1.15 -2.70
N LEU A 133 0.29 1.59 -2.14
CA LEU A 133 -0.94 1.89 -2.87
C LEU A 133 -0.74 3.07 -3.82
N GLU A 134 -0.22 4.19 -3.34
CA GLU A 134 0.06 5.38 -4.14
C GLU A 134 1.01 5.04 -5.29
N GLY A 135 2.10 4.30 -5.03
CA GLY A 135 3.00 3.80 -6.07
C GLY A 135 2.32 2.90 -7.12
N THR A 136 1.36 2.08 -6.71
CA THR A 136 0.55 1.25 -7.62
C THR A 136 -0.37 2.11 -8.50
N LEU A 137 -0.98 3.17 -7.95
CA LEU A 137 -1.78 4.12 -8.71
C LEU A 137 -0.95 4.93 -9.71
N LEU A 138 0.27 5.34 -9.32
CA LEU A 138 1.24 5.97 -10.22
C LEU A 138 1.59 5.04 -11.39
N ALA A 139 1.86 3.76 -11.12
CA ALA A 139 2.11 2.77 -12.16
C ALA A 139 0.89 2.53 -13.07
N GLY A 140 -0.32 2.74 -12.55
CA GLY A 140 -1.58 2.69 -13.29
C GLY A 140 -1.89 3.92 -14.16
N ARG A 141 -1.07 4.98 -14.08
CA ARG A 141 -1.22 6.27 -14.81
C ARG A 141 -2.48 7.06 -14.43
N ASP A 142 -3.03 6.85 -13.23
CA ASP A 142 -4.22 7.56 -12.71
C ASP A 142 -3.83 8.81 -11.88
N PHE A 143 -3.04 9.71 -12.45
CA PHE A 143 -2.52 10.90 -11.75
C PHE A 143 -3.59 11.91 -11.34
N GLY A 144 -4.68 12.02 -12.11
CA GLY A 144 -5.77 12.97 -11.82
C GLY A 144 -6.50 12.65 -10.50
N PHE A 145 -6.81 11.37 -10.28
CA PHE A 145 -7.41 10.92 -9.02
C PHE A 145 -6.43 11.11 -7.84
N LEU A 146 -5.14 10.83 -8.07
CA LEU A 146 -4.12 11.01 -7.06
C LEU A 146 -4.01 12.48 -6.63
N SER A 147 -3.95 13.41 -7.58
CA SER A 147 -3.89 14.84 -7.32
C SER A 147 -5.14 15.33 -6.59
N PHE A 148 -6.34 14.92 -7.04
CA PHE A 148 -7.59 15.29 -6.39
C PHE A 148 -7.66 14.80 -4.94
N SER A 149 -7.27 13.54 -4.71
CA SER A 149 -7.20 12.97 -3.36
C SER A 149 -6.26 13.76 -2.45
N MET A 150 -5.10 14.22 -2.96
CA MET A 150 -4.16 15.00 -2.16
C MET A 150 -4.73 16.35 -1.79
N THR A 151 -5.31 17.06 -2.74
CA THR A 151 -5.93 18.35 -2.49
C THR A 151 -7.07 18.25 -1.47
N VAL A 152 -7.95 17.24 -1.60
CA VAL A 152 -9.04 17.02 -0.65
C VAL A 152 -8.51 16.68 0.74
N CYS A 153 -7.51 15.80 0.85
CA CYS A 153 -6.88 15.48 2.13
C CYS A 153 -6.22 16.71 2.75
N PHE A 154 -5.53 17.56 1.97
CA PHE A 154 -4.88 18.76 2.48
C PHE A 154 -5.89 19.79 2.98
N ILE A 155 -6.96 20.04 2.22
CA ILE A 155 -8.03 20.94 2.63
C ILE A 155 -8.70 20.40 3.90
N GLY A 156 -9.06 19.12 3.91
CA GLY A 156 -9.68 18.46 5.07
C GLY A 156 -8.78 18.43 6.30
N GLY A 157 -7.49 18.13 6.13
CA GLY A 157 -6.51 18.14 7.22
C GLY A 157 -6.26 19.53 7.77
N THR A 158 -6.23 20.56 6.92
CA THR A 158 -6.10 21.96 7.35
C THR A 158 -7.35 22.41 8.11
N ALA A 159 -8.55 22.07 7.63
CA ALA A 159 -9.79 22.34 8.33
C ALA A 159 -9.86 21.63 9.69
N LEU A 160 -9.40 20.38 9.77
CA LEU A 160 -9.37 19.60 11.01
C LEU A 160 -8.37 20.20 12.02
N LEU A 161 -7.19 20.62 11.55
CA LEU A 161 -6.21 21.33 12.39
C LEU A 161 -6.78 22.66 12.91
N LEU A 162 -7.49 23.41 12.07
CA LEU A 162 -8.13 24.66 12.47
C LEU A 162 -9.22 24.40 13.52
N ALA A 163 -10.01 23.33 13.37
CA ALA A 163 -10.97 22.90 14.39
C ALA A 163 -10.27 22.54 15.71
N CYS A 164 -9.19 21.76 15.68
CA CYS A 164 -8.40 21.42 16.87
C CYS A 164 -7.84 22.67 17.58
N LYS A 165 -7.49 23.72 16.83
CA LYS A 165 -7.07 25.00 17.39
C LYS A 165 -8.21 25.70 18.14
N VAL A 166 -9.40 25.75 17.54
CA VAL A 166 -10.60 26.34 18.18
C VAL A 166 -11.00 25.56 19.44
N LEU A 167 -10.85 24.23 19.42
CA LEU A 167 -11.14 23.32 20.52
C LEU A 167 -10.04 23.26 21.60
N ASN A 168 -8.91 23.96 21.42
CA ASN A 168 -7.76 23.96 22.34
C ASN A 168 -7.20 22.56 22.66
N TRP A 169 -7.23 21.63 21.71
CA TRP A 169 -6.75 20.24 21.92
C TRP A 169 -5.21 20.09 21.98
N GLY A 170 -4.48 21.19 21.94
CA GLY A 170 -3.02 21.24 22.13
C GLY A 170 -2.24 20.34 21.17
N LEU A 171 -1.07 19.88 21.62
CA LEU A 171 -0.16 19.04 20.84
C LEU A 171 -0.78 17.68 20.48
N ALA A 172 -1.50 17.05 21.41
CA ALA A 172 -2.10 15.73 21.15
C ALA A 172 -3.12 15.77 19.99
N GLY A 173 -3.91 16.84 19.88
CA GLY A 173 -4.88 17.02 18.80
C GLY A 173 -4.24 17.13 17.41
N SER A 174 -3.08 17.79 17.29
CA SER A 174 -2.39 17.89 16.00
C SER A 174 -1.85 16.54 15.53
N TRP A 175 -1.36 15.71 16.45
CA TRP A 175 -0.89 14.36 16.13
C TRP A 175 -2.01 13.40 15.73
N TRP A 176 -3.16 13.49 16.40
CA TRP A 176 -4.36 12.75 15.96
C TRP A 176 -4.85 13.20 14.59
N THR A 177 -4.73 14.48 14.27
CA THR A 177 -5.04 14.99 12.94
C THR A 177 -4.09 14.43 11.88
N LEU A 178 -2.79 14.33 12.17
CA LEU A 178 -1.80 13.67 11.29
C LEU A 178 -2.13 12.19 11.08
N ALA A 179 -2.47 11.48 12.15
CA ALA A 179 -2.87 10.08 12.08
C ALA A 179 -4.14 9.89 11.23
N ALA A 180 -5.15 10.72 11.45
CA ALA A 180 -6.39 10.70 10.67
C ALA A 180 -6.14 11.02 9.20
N PHE A 181 -5.29 12.00 8.89
CA PHE A 181 -4.89 12.34 7.52
C PHE A 181 -4.21 11.16 6.82
N GLN A 182 -3.28 10.49 7.49
CA GLN A 182 -2.59 9.33 6.93
C GLN A 182 -3.56 8.17 6.64
N TRP A 183 -4.53 7.94 7.53
CA TRP A 183 -5.57 6.94 7.34
C TRP A 183 -6.58 7.31 6.25
N ALA A 184 -6.94 8.58 6.13
CA ALA A 184 -7.82 9.06 5.06
C ALA A 184 -7.22 8.80 3.68
N ARG A 185 -5.91 9.09 3.49
CA ARG A 185 -5.20 8.77 2.24
C ARG A 185 -5.19 7.27 1.96
N PHE A 186 -4.87 6.47 2.98
CA PHE A 186 -4.90 5.01 2.85
C PHE A 186 -6.26 4.52 2.36
N LEU A 187 -7.34 4.98 3.01
CA LEU A 187 -8.70 4.56 2.71
C LEU A 187 -9.14 5.01 1.31
N LEU A 188 -8.87 6.25 0.91
CA LEU A 188 -9.21 6.75 -0.43
C LEU A 188 -8.50 5.95 -1.53
N ALA A 189 -7.21 5.65 -1.35
CA ALA A 189 -6.46 4.83 -2.27
C ALA A 189 -6.96 3.37 -2.28
N ALA A 190 -7.26 2.80 -1.12
CA ALA A 190 -7.78 1.44 -0.98
C ALA A 190 -9.18 1.30 -1.60
N LEU A 191 -10.09 2.24 -1.34
CA LEU A 191 -11.44 2.28 -1.90
C LEU A 191 -11.41 2.35 -3.42
N ARG A 192 -10.53 3.17 -4.00
CA ARG A 192 -10.37 3.25 -5.46
C ARG A 192 -9.87 1.95 -6.05
N LEU A 193 -8.96 1.25 -5.37
CA LEU A 193 -8.37 0.01 -5.87
C LEU A 193 -9.27 -1.22 -5.63
N TYR A 194 -10.11 -1.20 -4.60
CA TYR A 194 -11.15 -2.21 -4.36
C TYR A 194 -12.43 -1.96 -5.16
N SER A 195 -12.68 -0.74 -5.63
CA SER A 195 -13.87 -0.40 -6.39
C SER A 195 -13.96 -1.23 -7.69
N PRO A 196 -15.13 -1.80 -8.01
CA PRO A 196 -15.40 -2.56 -9.22
C PRO A 196 -15.40 -1.73 -10.51
N SER A 197 -14.90 -0.48 -10.48
CA SER A 197 -14.66 0.38 -11.64
C SER A 197 -13.18 0.76 -11.81
N SER A 198 -12.28 0.15 -11.02
CA SER A 198 -10.85 0.41 -11.08
C SER A 198 -10.17 -0.25 -12.28
N CYS A 199 -8.90 0.09 -12.56
CA CYS A 199 -8.08 -0.49 -13.65
C CYS A 199 -8.05 -2.05 -13.66
N LEU A 200 -8.40 -2.68 -12.53
CA LEU A 200 -8.49 -4.13 -12.36
C LEU A 200 -9.91 -4.72 -12.51
N ALA A 201 -10.93 -3.90 -12.74
CA ALA A 201 -12.32 -4.32 -12.82
C ALA A 201 -12.69 -4.98 -14.16
N ASP A 202 -13.64 -5.90 -14.08
CA ASP A 202 -14.14 -6.67 -15.21
C ASP A 202 -15.24 -5.89 -15.93
N LYS A 203 -14.90 -5.23 -17.05
CA LYS A 203 -15.92 -4.65 -17.94
C LYS A 203 -16.56 -5.70 -18.87
N ASP A 204 -16.11 -6.95 -18.83
CA ASP A 204 -16.46 -7.95 -19.85
C ASP A 204 -17.89 -8.52 -19.68
N SER A 205 -18.49 -8.45 -18.48
CA SER A 205 -19.84 -8.98 -18.24
C SER A 205 -20.98 -8.06 -18.74
N ASP A 206 -20.77 -6.75 -18.82
CA ASP A 206 -21.81 -5.79 -19.22
C ASP A 206 -21.98 -5.71 -20.74
N THR A 207 -20.88 -5.82 -21.50
CA THR A 207 -20.93 -5.80 -22.98
C THR A 207 -21.56 -7.07 -23.54
N THR A 208 -21.37 -8.21 -22.87
CA THR A 208 -21.94 -9.50 -23.29
C THR A 208 -23.43 -9.59 -22.99
N LEU A 209 -23.92 -8.90 -21.95
CA LEU A 209 -25.36 -8.79 -21.65
C LEU A 209 -26.06 -7.82 -22.62
N ARG A 210 -25.48 -6.64 -22.88
CA ARG A 210 -26.04 -5.69 -23.87
C ARG A 210 -26.10 -6.25 -25.29
N ALA A 211 -25.12 -7.05 -25.71
CA ALA A 211 -25.09 -7.69 -27.02
C ALA A 211 -26.06 -8.86 -27.17
N LYS A 212 -26.66 -9.34 -26.07
CA LYS A 212 -27.66 -10.42 -26.09
C LYS A 212 -29.11 -9.89 -26.06
N THR A 213 -29.26 -8.59 -25.84
CA THR A 213 -30.55 -7.88 -25.69
C THR A 213 -30.83 -6.91 -26.84
N ALA A 214 -29.99 -6.89 -27.87
CA ALA A 214 -30.16 -6.14 -29.12
C ALA A 214 -30.12 -7.12 -30.29
#